data_AF-A0A1H8W8T1-F1
#
_entry.id   AF-A0A1H8W8T1-F1
#
_cell.length_a   1.000
_cell.length_b   1.000
_cell.length_c   1.000
_cell.angle_alpha   90.00
_cell.angle_beta   90.00
_cell.angle_gamma   90.00
#
_symmetry.space_group_name_H-M   'P 1'
#
loop_
_entity.id
_entity.type
_entity.pdbx_description
1 polymer ?
#
loop_
_entity_poly.entity_id
_entity_poly.type
_entity_poly.pdbx_seq_one_letter_code
_entity_poly.pdbx_strand_id
1 'polypeptide(L)'
;MLFCAPHRRAVFLLVSVLALASCAGDPNVQRVSEPVTSLAVGDPGDVGAMALAQAMTRAGFSRAEILEMGPQIRRGLADNGGAQARRKGRIVALFSHMDGRLYVTSANVGTFTVDI
;
A
#
# COMPACT_ATOMS: atom_id res chain seq x y z
N MET A 1 18.59 46.52 51.86
CA MET A 1 17.29 46.20 51.24
C MET A 1 17.56 45.68 49.84
N LEU A 2 17.50 44.35 49.68
CA LEU A 2 17.64 43.64 48.41
C LEU A 2 16.32 43.72 47.65
N PHE A 3 16.34 44.14 46.37
CA PHE A 3 15.24 43.89 45.44
C PHE A 3 15.70 42.88 44.39
N CYS A 4 15.12 41.69 44.50
CA CYS A 4 15.35 40.49 43.71
C CYS A 4 14.54 40.56 42.41
N ALA A 5 15.19 40.38 41.26
CA ALA A 5 14.58 40.44 39.93
C ALA A 5 13.76 39.16 39.63
N PRO A 6 12.41 39.23 39.45
CA PRO A 6 11.60 38.05 39.17
C PRO A 6 11.29 37.86 37.67
N HIS A 7 11.58 38.82 36.79
CA HIS A 7 11.08 38.80 35.41
C HIS A 7 11.84 37.91 34.41
N ARG A 8 13.09 37.54 34.66
CA ARG A 8 13.85 36.71 33.70
C ARG A 8 13.46 35.23 33.68
N ARG A 9 12.88 34.70 34.76
CA ARG A 9 12.51 33.27 34.85
C ARG A 9 11.19 32.94 34.15
N ALA A 10 10.25 33.88 34.11
CA ALA A 10 8.94 33.66 33.48
C ALA A 10 9.03 33.51 31.95
N VAL A 11 9.94 34.26 31.30
CA VAL A 11 10.12 34.21 29.84
C VAL A 11 10.66 32.87 29.37
N PHE A 12 11.57 32.26 30.13
CA PHE A 12 12.18 30.98 29.76
C PHE A 12 11.19 29.81 29.80
N LEU A 13 10.24 29.82 30.74
CA LEU A 13 9.17 28.84 30.84
C LEU A 13 8.16 28.98 29.70
N LEU A 14 7.87 30.20 29.26
CA LEU A 14 6.94 30.42 28.15
C LEU A 14 7.49 29.88 26.83
N VAL A 15 8.79 30.14 26.55
CA VAL A 15 9.44 29.70 25.30
C VAL A 15 9.54 28.17 25.21
N SER A 16 9.74 27.48 26.34
CA SER A 16 9.86 26.02 26.35
C SER A 16 8.51 25.31 26.15
N VAL A 17 7.39 25.93 26.53
CA VAL A 17 6.04 25.40 26.23
C VAL A 17 5.67 25.58 24.74
N LEU A 18 6.12 26.65 24.08
CA LEU A 18 5.88 26.84 22.64
C LEU A 18 6.67 25.87 21.75
N ALA A 19 7.85 25.41 22.17
CA ALA A 19 8.65 24.47 21.38
C ALA A 19 8.01 23.07 21.26
N LEU A 20 7.25 22.65 22.27
CA LEU A 20 6.55 21.36 22.29
C LEU A 20 5.24 21.35 21.48
N ALA A 21 4.73 22.54 21.07
CA ALA A 21 3.52 22.65 20.26
C ALA A 21 3.78 22.53 18.74
N SER A 22 5.04 22.43 18.30
CA SER A 22 5.39 22.40 16.86
C SER A 22 5.36 21.02 16.20
N CYS A 23 4.80 20.00 16.87
CA CYS A 23 4.38 18.76 16.20
C CYS A 23 3.01 18.95 15.53
N ALA A 24 2.77 20.10 14.89
CA ALA A 24 1.62 20.29 14.04
C ALA A 24 1.85 19.45 12.78
N GLY A 25 1.14 18.33 12.71
CA GLY A 25 1.16 17.43 11.56
C GLY A 25 0.96 18.19 10.26
N ASP A 26 1.69 17.76 9.24
CA ASP A 26 1.56 18.27 7.89
C ASP A 26 0.08 18.32 7.45
N PRO A 27 -0.48 19.50 7.14
CA PRO A 27 -1.88 19.64 6.73
C PRO A 27 -2.18 18.96 5.39
N ASN A 28 -1.17 18.50 4.64
CA ASN A 28 -1.33 17.67 3.44
C ASN A 28 -1.37 16.16 3.74
N VAL A 29 -1.17 15.72 4.98
CA VAL A 29 -1.31 14.30 5.35
C VAL A 29 -2.71 14.08 5.92
N GLN A 30 -3.69 13.88 5.04
CA GLN A 30 -4.97 13.28 5.45
C GLN A 30 -4.71 11.84 5.89
N ARG A 31 -4.62 11.62 7.22
CA ARG A 31 -4.68 10.27 7.78
C ARG A 31 -6.10 9.76 7.66
N VAL A 32 -6.39 9.14 6.52
CA VAL A 32 -7.61 8.36 6.32
C VAL A 32 -7.43 7.05 7.09
N SER A 33 -7.84 7.04 8.35
CA SER A 33 -8.01 5.82 9.15
C SER A 33 -9.37 5.21 8.83
N GLU A 34 -9.55 4.76 7.60
CA GLU A 34 -10.67 3.86 7.30
C GLU A 34 -10.35 2.48 7.91
N PRO A 35 -11.36 1.78 8.46
CA PRO A 35 -11.19 0.41 8.90
C PRO A 35 -10.83 -0.46 7.70
N VAL A 36 -9.54 -0.72 7.52
CA VAL A 36 -9.02 -1.72 6.57
C VAL A 36 -9.44 -3.09 7.07
N THR A 37 -10.58 -3.53 6.56
CA THR A 37 -11.02 -4.91 6.76
C THR A 37 -10.09 -5.77 5.91
N SER A 38 -9.46 -6.75 6.53
CA SER A 38 -8.74 -7.82 5.83
C SER A 38 -9.75 -8.52 4.91
N LEU A 39 -9.84 -8.09 3.66
CA LEU A 39 -10.50 -8.87 2.64
C LEU A 39 -9.77 -10.20 2.57
N ALA A 40 -10.48 -11.28 2.92
CA ALA A 40 -10.10 -12.62 2.47
C ALA A 40 -9.82 -12.49 0.98
N VAL A 41 -8.65 -12.95 0.56
CA VAL A 41 -8.02 -12.57 -0.70
C VAL A 41 -8.77 -13.22 -1.85
N GLY A 42 -9.99 -12.79 -2.18
CA GLY A 42 -10.78 -13.41 -3.24
C GLY A 42 -11.15 -14.89 -3.01
N ASP A 43 -11.80 -15.47 -4.00
CA ASP A 43 -12.12 -16.90 -4.02
C ASP A 43 -10.96 -17.67 -4.67
N PRO A 44 -10.42 -18.74 -4.04
CA PRO A 44 -9.45 -19.61 -4.68
C PRO A 44 -9.95 -20.09 -6.06
N GLY A 45 -9.15 -19.87 -7.10
CA GLY A 45 -9.55 -20.22 -8.47
C GLY A 45 -8.38 -20.35 -9.41
N ASP A 46 -8.48 -21.28 -10.37
CA ASP A 46 -7.46 -21.42 -11.40
C ASP A 46 -7.62 -20.32 -12.45
N VAL A 47 -6.61 -19.46 -12.54
CA VAL A 47 -6.52 -18.45 -13.58
C VAL A 47 -5.73 -19.01 -14.74
N GLY A 48 -6.35 -19.03 -15.93
CA GLY A 48 -5.71 -19.49 -17.15
C GLY A 48 -4.39 -18.76 -17.40
N ALA A 49 -3.34 -19.52 -17.74
CA ALA A 49 -1.98 -18.97 -17.90
C ALA A 49 -1.89 -17.83 -18.92
N MET A 50 -2.68 -17.92 -20.00
CA MET A 50 -2.73 -16.87 -21.03
C MET A 50 -3.41 -15.60 -20.52
N ALA A 51 -4.53 -15.72 -19.82
CA ALA A 51 -5.25 -14.59 -19.24
C ALA A 51 -4.39 -13.87 -18.18
N LEU A 52 -3.70 -14.64 -17.33
CA LEU A 52 -2.75 -14.09 -16.37
C LEU A 52 -1.59 -13.37 -17.07
N ALA A 53 -0.99 -13.95 -18.10
CA ALA A 53 0.12 -13.33 -18.83
C ALA A 53 -0.31 -12.02 -19.52
N GLN A 54 -1.52 -11.97 -20.08
CA GLN A 54 -2.09 -10.74 -20.64
C GLN A 54 -2.32 -9.68 -19.56
N ALA A 55 -2.88 -10.08 -18.42
CA ALA A 55 -3.11 -9.18 -17.28
C ALA A 55 -1.77 -8.62 -16.75
N MET A 56 -0.74 -9.46 -16.61
CA MET A 56 0.60 -9.04 -16.20
C MET A 56 1.24 -8.11 -17.24
N THR A 57 1.11 -8.41 -18.54
CA THR A 57 1.60 -7.53 -19.61
C THR A 57 0.93 -6.15 -19.52
N ARG A 58 -0.39 -6.12 -19.34
CA ARG A 58 -1.15 -4.88 -19.17
C ARG A 58 -0.75 -4.13 -17.88
N ALA A 59 -0.42 -4.85 -16.82
CA ALA A 59 0.08 -4.26 -15.57
C ALA A 59 1.53 -3.73 -15.65
N GLY A 60 2.20 -3.88 -16.81
CA GLY A 60 3.54 -3.37 -17.08
C GLY A 60 4.67 -4.33 -16.75
N PHE A 61 4.39 -5.63 -16.62
CA PHE A 61 5.40 -6.66 -16.43
C PHE A 61 6.07 -7.02 -17.77
N SER A 62 7.39 -7.15 -17.76
CA SER A 62 8.15 -7.66 -18.90
C SER A 62 7.95 -9.17 -19.08
N ARG A 63 8.28 -9.71 -20.26
CA ARG A 63 8.22 -11.16 -20.52
C ARG A 63 9.06 -11.98 -19.54
N ALA A 64 10.26 -11.51 -19.20
CA ALA A 64 11.12 -12.17 -18.23
C ALA A 64 10.46 -12.23 -16.84
N GLU A 65 9.87 -11.13 -16.41
CA GLU A 65 9.14 -11.04 -15.14
C GLU A 65 7.89 -11.93 -15.11
N ILE A 66 7.19 -12.08 -16.24
CA ILE A 66 6.04 -12.99 -16.35
C ILE A 66 6.49 -14.44 -16.18
N LEU A 67 7.60 -14.84 -16.80
CA LEU A 67 8.13 -16.19 -16.65
C LEU A 67 8.62 -16.48 -15.23
N GLU A 68 9.23 -15.48 -14.58
CA GLU A 68 9.75 -15.60 -13.22
C GLU A 68 8.64 -15.62 -12.17
N MET A 69 7.73 -14.64 -12.20
CA MET A 69 6.72 -14.43 -11.16
C MET A 69 5.38 -15.10 -11.46
N GLY A 70 5.04 -15.31 -12.73
CA GLY A 70 3.75 -15.86 -13.16
C GLY A 70 3.36 -17.17 -12.47
N PRO A 71 4.25 -18.18 -12.36
CA PRO A 71 3.95 -19.42 -11.66
C PRO A 71 3.67 -19.24 -10.16
N GLN A 72 4.30 -18.27 -9.51
CA GLN A 72 4.04 -17.96 -8.10
C GLN A 72 2.71 -17.25 -7.93
N ILE A 73 2.41 -16.28 -8.80
CA ILE A 73 1.15 -15.52 -8.77
C ILE A 73 -0.03 -16.45 -9.04
N ARG A 74 0.06 -17.31 -10.06
CA ARG A 74 -0.99 -18.28 -10.38
C ARG A 74 -1.27 -19.24 -9.23
N ARG A 75 -0.22 -19.75 -8.56
CA ARG A 75 -0.39 -20.59 -7.37
C ARG A 75 -1.05 -19.82 -6.23
N GLY A 76 -0.62 -18.59 -5.96
CA GLY A 76 -1.27 -17.75 -4.94
C GLY A 76 -2.76 -17.54 -5.20
N LEU A 77 -3.14 -17.28 -6.46
CA LEU A 77 -4.53 -17.16 -6.89
C LEU A 77 -5.31 -18.47 -6.73
N ALA A 78 -4.70 -19.61 -7.09
CA ALA A 78 -5.33 -20.92 -6.95
C ALA A 78 -5.49 -21.35 -5.49
N ASP A 79 -4.54 -21.03 -4.63
CA ASP A 79 -4.50 -21.49 -3.23
C ASP A 79 -5.29 -20.56 -2.30
N ASN A 80 -5.20 -19.25 -2.52
CA ASN A 80 -5.70 -18.24 -1.59
C ASN A 80 -6.69 -17.25 -2.21
N GLY A 81 -6.95 -17.34 -3.52
CA GLY A 81 -7.76 -16.39 -4.28
C GLY A 81 -7.03 -15.09 -4.64
N GLY A 82 -5.77 -14.93 -4.21
CA GLY A 82 -5.03 -13.70 -4.40
C GLY A 82 -3.52 -13.86 -4.31
N ALA A 83 -2.81 -12.91 -4.91
CA ALA A 83 -1.36 -12.91 -4.99
C ALA A 83 -0.79 -11.50 -5.05
N GLN A 84 0.44 -11.35 -4.56
CA GLN A 84 1.19 -10.11 -4.62
C GLN A 84 2.47 -10.32 -5.45
N ALA A 85 2.74 -9.40 -6.36
CA ALA A 85 4.01 -9.33 -7.06
C ALA A 85 4.91 -8.32 -6.38
N ARG A 86 6.16 -8.72 -6.10
CA ARG A 86 7.14 -7.86 -5.43
C ARG A 86 8.39 -7.70 -6.29
N ARG A 87 8.83 -6.45 -6.45
CA ARG A 87 10.11 -6.11 -7.08
C ARG A 87 11.01 -5.50 -6.02
N LYS A 88 12.13 -6.16 -5.72
CA LYS A 88 13.11 -5.71 -4.69
C LYS A 88 12.43 -5.41 -3.33
N GLY A 89 11.54 -6.29 -2.89
CA GLY A 89 10.81 -6.15 -1.62
C GLY A 89 9.62 -5.18 -1.62
N ARG A 90 9.40 -4.42 -2.71
CA ARG A 90 8.24 -3.52 -2.84
C ARG A 90 7.12 -4.19 -3.63
N ILE A 91 5.89 -4.08 -3.16
CA ILE A 91 4.70 -4.54 -3.90
C ILE A 91 4.55 -3.67 -5.15
N VAL A 92 4.54 -4.29 -6.32
CA VAL A 92 4.36 -3.62 -7.61
C VAL A 92 2.99 -3.89 -8.22
N ALA A 93 2.38 -5.04 -7.88
CA ALA A 93 1.00 -5.32 -8.21
C ALA A 93 0.36 -6.28 -7.20
N LEU A 94 -0.96 -6.17 -7.06
CA LEU A 94 -1.82 -7.09 -6.34
C LEU A 94 -2.79 -7.72 -7.35
N PHE A 95 -3.06 -9.01 -7.16
CA PHE A 95 -3.97 -9.81 -7.97
C PHE A 95 -4.99 -10.45 -7.04
N SER A 96 -6.26 -10.43 -7.42
CA SER A 96 -7.34 -11.07 -6.67
C SER A 96 -8.36 -11.65 -7.64
N HIS A 97 -8.78 -12.88 -7.41
CA HIS A 97 -9.87 -13.53 -8.14
C HIS A 97 -11.18 -13.37 -7.36
N MET A 98 -12.22 -12.86 -8.01
CA MET A 98 -13.55 -12.70 -7.38
C MET A 98 -14.61 -12.72 -8.47
N ASP A 99 -15.68 -13.49 -8.28
CA ASP A 99 -16.82 -13.58 -9.21
C ASP A 99 -16.42 -13.88 -10.68
N GLY A 100 -15.44 -14.76 -10.91
CA GLY A 100 -14.97 -15.09 -12.26
C GLY A 100 -14.19 -13.95 -12.95
N ARG A 101 -13.72 -12.97 -12.17
CA ARG A 101 -12.92 -11.84 -12.67
C ARG A 101 -11.59 -11.79 -11.93
N LEU A 102 -10.54 -11.45 -12.67
CA LEU A 102 -9.24 -11.13 -12.13
C LEU A 102 -9.12 -9.63 -11.93
N TYR A 103 -9.09 -9.20 -10.67
CA TYR A 103 -8.80 -7.83 -10.26
C TYR A 103 -7.29 -7.65 -10.15
N VAL A 104 -6.78 -6.61 -10.82
CA VAL A 104 -5.36 -6.28 -10.83
C VAL A 104 -5.17 -4.83 -10.42
N THR A 105 -4.39 -4.60 -9.38
CA THR A 105 -4.00 -3.27 -8.92
C THR A 105 -2.49 -3.12 -9.10
N SER A 106 -2.05 -2.30 -10.06
CA SER A 106 -0.64 -2.06 -10.35
C SER A 106 -0.25 -0.62 -10.00
N ALA A 107 0.95 -0.43 -9.45
CA ALA A 107 1.47 0.91 -9.16
C ALA A 107 1.65 1.78 -10.42
N ASN A 108 1.83 1.16 -11.60
CA ASN A 108 2.13 1.88 -12.84
C ASN A 108 0.88 2.18 -13.68
N VAL A 109 -0.13 1.32 -13.61
CA VAL A 109 -1.28 1.33 -14.54
C VAL A 109 -2.61 1.58 -13.81
N GLY A 110 -2.61 1.49 -12.47
CA GLY A 110 -3.82 1.59 -11.66
C GLY A 110 -4.56 0.27 -11.56
N THR A 111 -5.86 0.35 -11.27
CA THR A 111 -6.72 -0.81 -11.03
C THR A 111 -7.57 -1.14 -12.25
N PHE A 112 -7.60 -2.41 -12.64
CA PHE A 112 -8.45 -2.90 -13.73
C PHE A 112 -8.90 -4.34 -13.48
N THR A 113 -9.84 -4.81 -14.30
CA THR A 113 -10.32 -6.19 -14.27
C THR A 113 -10.10 -6.89 -15.62
N VAL A 114 -9.98 -8.22 -15.56
CA VAL A 114 -9.91 -9.12 -16.71
C VAL A 114 -10.91 -10.25 -16.47
N ASP A 115 -11.75 -10.56 -17.45
CA ASP A 115 -12.66 -11.71 -17.38
C ASP A 115 -11.85 -13.01 -17.55
N ILE A 116 -12.10 -14.02 -16.72
CA ILE A 116 -11.32 -15.26 -16.66
C ILE A 116 -12.18 -16.52 -16.61
#